data_AF-A0A1F3E6P9-F1
#
_entry.id   AF-A0A1F3E6P9-F1
#
_cell.length_a   1.000
_cell.length_b   1.000
_cell.length_c   1.000
_cell.angle_alpha   90.00
_cell.angle_beta   90.00
_cell.angle_gamma   90.00
#
_symmetry.space_group_name_H-M   'P 1'
#
loop_
_entity.id
_entity.type
_entity.pdbx_description
1 polymer ?
#
loop_
_entity_poly.entity_id
_entity_poly.type
_entity_poly.pdbx_seq_one_letter_code
_entity_poly.pdbx_strand_id
1 'polypeptide(L)'
;METNAGVSIPVDDAKTFKQSWEKAYLQADKTLSKDGISYEYSNFELIHPIHNKQFPVNPVENPFHILKFNRNVNIENGRSDSKVIEKPKENSTENAIGTNRALIFATSIYDSFSELVNPVIDASTIAEELQTNYFVQTELVVNPTLNETIQKIREYAKLEYTQNDNLVIFFAGHGIYDEVFKEGYVISRDSKSDDVAKTSYLSHSNLRTMINNIPCNHILLVMDVCFGGTFDPIIASKSRAADMYTEVTNEEFIQRKQKYKTRLYLTSGGKEYVPDGRPGHHSPFARKFLESLRNYGGNDRILTMNEIIQYIERVEPQPRFGEFGDNEPGSDFLLLVK
;
A
#
# COMPACT_ATOMS: atom_id res chain seq x y z
N MET A 1 -4.18 2.53 -42.42
CA MET A 1 -4.85 1.54 -41.55
C MET A 1 -5.01 2.22 -40.21
N GLU A 2 -6.22 2.64 -39.88
CA GLU A 2 -6.51 3.14 -38.53
C GLU A 2 -6.35 1.97 -37.57
N THR A 3 -5.31 2.02 -36.75
CA THR A 3 -5.13 1.11 -35.62
C THR A 3 -5.99 1.62 -34.48
N ASN A 4 -6.45 0.72 -33.60
CA ASN A 4 -7.34 1.07 -32.48
C ASN A 4 -6.84 2.24 -31.61
N ALA A 5 -5.54 2.57 -31.61
CA ALA A 5 -4.94 3.68 -30.87
C ALA A 5 -4.97 5.06 -31.56
N GLY A 6 -5.74 5.25 -32.64
CA GLY A 6 -5.99 6.58 -33.21
C GLY A 6 -4.75 7.33 -33.73
N VAL A 7 -3.68 6.63 -34.12
CA VAL A 7 -2.44 7.25 -34.62
C VAL A 7 -2.46 7.33 -36.15
N SER A 8 -2.43 8.54 -36.69
CA SER A 8 -2.32 8.77 -38.14
C SER A 8 -0.85 8.88 -38.55
N ILE A 9 -0.27 7.79 -39.06
CA ILE A 9 1.11 7.76 -39.57
C ILE A 9 1.07 7.67 -41.10
N PRO A 10 1.76 8.56 -41.84
CA PRO A 10 1.93 8.45 -43.29
C PRO A 10 2.51 7.10 -43.71
N VAL A 11 2.10 6.60 -44.88
CA VAL A 11 2.43 5.23 -45.35
C VAL A 11 3.93 4.96 -45.40
N ASP A 12 4.73 5.94 -45.82
CA ASP A 12 6.18 5.77 -45.94
C ASP A 12 6.86 5.73 -44.57
N ASP A 13 6.42 6.56 -43.62
CA ASP A 13 6.89 6.51 -42.24
C ASP A 13 6.41 5.21 -41.55
N ALA A 14 5.21 4.70 -41.87
CA ALA A 14 4.71 3.45 -41.31
C ALA A 14 5.53 2.21 -41.73
N LYS A 15 6.09 2.20 -42.95
CA LYS A 15 6.96 1.11 -43.44
C LYS A 15 8.26 1.02 -42.65
N THR A 16 8.91 2.17 -42.41
CA THR A 16 10.14 2.25 -41.63
C THR A 16 9.87 2.01 -40.14
N PHE A 17 8.73 2.49 -39.65
CA PHE A 17 8.30 2.27 -38.29
C PHE A 17 8.12 0.78 -37.99
N LYS A 18 7.48 0.01 -38.89
CA LYS A 18 7.29 -1.44 -38.72
C LYS A 18 8.60 -2.22 -38.50
N GLN A 19 9.71 -1.74 -39.06
CA GLN A 19 11.02 -2.39 -38.92
C GLN A 19 11.80 -1.94 -37.68
N SER A 20 11.34 -0.90 -36.98
CA SER A 20 12.07 -0.24 -35.89
C SER A 20 11.22 0.07 -34.65
N TRP A 21 9.97 -0.40 -34.63
CA TRP A 21 8.95 -0.06 -33.63
C TRP A 21 9.40 -0.32 -32.17
N GLU A 22 10.27 -1.30 -31.94
CA GLU A 22 10.82 -1.64 -30.61
C GLU A 22 11.63 -0.50 -29.98
N LYS A 23 12.12 0.43 -30.79
CA LYS A 23 12.87 1.62 -30.34
C LYS A 23 12.00 2.88 -30.30
N ALA A 24 10.74 2.79 -30.71
CA ALA A 24 9.80 3.90 -30.63
C ALA A 24 9.40 4.11 -29.17
N TYR A 25 9.15 5.36 -28.80
CA TYR A 25 8.67 5.72 -27.47
C TYR A 25 7.54 6.74 -27.57
N LEU A 26 6.68 6.72 -26.56
CA LEU A 26 5.61 7.68 -26.37
C LEU A 26 6.11 8.80 -25.45
N GLN A 27 5.83 10.04 -25.84
CA GLN A 27 6.03 11.23 -25.04
C GLN A 27 4.66 11.83 -24.69
N ALA A 28 4.55 12.49 -23.54
CA ALA A 28 3.36 13.24 -23.15
C ALA A 28 3.77 14.45 -22.31
N ASP A 29 2.96 15.50 -22.34
CA ASP A 29 3.06 16.59 -21.37
C ASP A 29 2.59 16.10 -20.01
N LYS A 30 3.36 16.45 -18.98
CA LYS A 30 3.10 16.05 -17.60
C LYS A 30 2.84 17.29 -16.76
N THR A 31 1.66 17.37 -16.17
CA THR A 31 1.25 18.49 -15.31
C THR A 31 0.82 17.99 -13.96
N LEU A 32 1.30 18.62 -12.88
CA LEU A 32 0.86 18.27 -11.53
C LEU A 32 -0.63 18.64 -11.40
N SER A 33 -1.46 17.69 -10.95
CA SER A 33 -2.89 17.93 -10.76
C SER A 33 -3.11 19.04 -9.73
N LYS A 34 -4.23 19.76 -9.85
CA LYS A 34 -4.54 20.91 -8.98
C LYS A 34 -4.60 20.56 -7.48
N ASP A 35 -4.85 19.30 -7.15
CA ASP A 35 -4.85 18.78 -5.78
C ASP A 35 -3.44 18.40 -5.27
N GLY A 36 -2.41 18.42 -6.13
CA GLY A 36 -1.03 18.06 -5.79
C GLY A 36 -0.81 16.57 -5.54
N ILE A 37 -1.82 15.73 -5.82
CA ILE A 37 -1.85 14.31 -5.45
C ILE A 37 -1.41 13.41 -6.62
N SER A 38 -1.56 13.88 -7.87
CA SER A 38 -1.33 13.09 -9.07
C SER A 38 -0.73 13.91 -10.22
N TYR A 39 -0.43 13.25 -11.33
CA TYR A 39 -0.09 13.92 -12.59
C TYR A 39 -1.19 13.72 -13.62
N GLU A 40 -1.54 14.79 -14.30
CA GLU A 40 -2.37 14.78 -15.49
C GLU A 40 -1.45 14.78 -16.72
N TYR A 41 -1.66 13.78 -17.58
CA TYR A 41 -0.88 13.60 -18.81
C TYR A 41 -1.72 13.97 -20.02
N SER A 42 -1.19 14.82 -20.88
CA SER A 42 -1.83 15.32 -22.09
C SER A 42 -0.86 15.31 -23.29
N ASN A 43 -1.35 15.61 -24.49
CA ASN A 43 -0.51 15.79 -25.69
C ASN A 43 0.41 14.59 -25.96
N PHE A 44 -0.19 13.39 -26.08
CA PHE A 44 0.57 12.18 -26.37
C PHE A 44 1.13 12.20 -27.79
N GLU A 45 2.42 11.94 -27.92
CA GLU A 45 3.13 11.90 -29.19
C GLU A 45 3.94 10.60 -29.30
N LEU A 46 3.77 9.89 -30.41
CA LEU A 46 4.61 8.76 -30.79
C LEU A 46 5.83 9.30 -31.54
N ILE A 47 7.01 9.02 -31.02
CA ILE A 47 8.27 9.44 -31.65
C ILE A 47 8.78 8.33 -32.55
N HIS A 48 8.89 8.63 -33.85
CA HIS A 48 9.42 7.70 -34.83
C HIS A 48 10.93 7.49 -34.58
N PRO A 49 11.40 6.24 -34.39
CA PRO A 49 12.74 5.95 -33.90
C PRO A 49 13.88 6.31 -34.86
N ILE A 50 13.61 6.33 -36.17
CA ILE A 50 14.64 6.65 -37.19
C ILE A 50 14.70 8.14 -37.54
N HIS A 51 13.55 8.76 -37.82
CA HIS A 51 13.51 10.15 -38.32
C HIS A 51 13.14 11.18 -37.24
N ASN A 52 12.88 10.74 -36.01
CA ASN A 52 12.44 11.56 -34.88
C ASN A 52 11.16 12.39 -35.18
N LYS A 53 10.35 11.94 -36.15
CA LYS A 53 9.06 12.53 -36.47
C LYS A 53 8.06 12.21 -35.36
N GLN A 54 7.25 13.19 -35.02
CA GLN A 54 6.26 13.10 -33.94
C GLN A 54 4.89 12.89 -34.56
N PHE A 55 4.15 11.92 -34.04
CA PHE A 55 2.78 11.65 -34.46
C PHE A 55 1.85 11.77 -33.27
N PRO A 56 0.84 12.65 -33.30
CA PRO A 56 -0.09 12.77 -32.20
C PRO A 56 -0.86 11.44 -32.04
N VAL A 57 -1.02 11.03 -30.80
CA VAL A 57 -1.70 9.81 -30.40
C VAL A 57 -2.85 10.17 -29.49
N ASN A 58 -4.03 9.60 -29.75
CA ASN A 58 -5.09 9.57 -28.77
C ASN A 58 -5.17 8.14 -28.24
N PRO A 59 -4.49 7.83 -27.13
CA PRO A 59 -4.46 6.47 -26.63
C PRO A 59 -5.88 6.07 -26.18
N VAL A 60 -6.31 4.85 -26.51
CA VAL A 60 -7.64 4.33 -26.16
C VAL A 60 -7.87 4.35 -24.65
N GLU A 61 -6.80 4.05 -23.92
CA GLU A 61 -6.66 4.24 -22.48
C GLU A 61 -5.40 5.05 -22.28
N ASN A 62 -5.47 6.17 -21.56
CA ASN A 62 -4.27 6.90 -21.20
C ASN A 62 -3.49 6.03 -20.18
N PRO A 63 -2.30 5.51 -20.53
CA PRO A 63 -1.55 4.58 -19.69
C PRO A 63 -1.03 5.22 -18.39
N PHE A 64 -1.21 6.54 -18.25
CA PHE A 64 -0.82 7.31 -17.09
C PHE A 64 -2.02 7.97 -16.38
N HIS A 65 -3.25 7.78 -16.87
CA HIS A 65 -4.43 8.40 -16.26
C HIS A 65 -5.00 7.51 -15.18
N ILE A 66 -5.02 8.05 -13.96
CA ILE A 66 -5.77 7.49 -12.85
C ILE A 66 -7.26 7.67 -13.19
N LEU A 67 -8.04 6.58 -13.16
CA LEU A 67 -9.50 6.71 -13.18
C LEU A 67 -9.91 7.46 -11.92
N LYS A 68 -10.17 8.78 -12.05
CA LYS A 68 -10.82 9.56 -10.99
C LYS A 68 -12.22 9.00 -10.80
N PHE A 69 -12.39 8.10 -9.84
CA PHE A 69 -13.70 7.91 -9.25
C PHE A 69 -14.02 9.19 -8.47
N ASN A 70 -14.89 10.03 -9.05
CA ASN A 70 -15.49 11.15 -8.33
C ASN A 70 -16.18 10.58 -7.08
N ARG A 71 -15.56 10.71 -5.90
CA ARG A 71 -16.24 10.62 -4.60
C ARG A 71 -15.42 11.28 -3.49
N ASN A 72 -15.93 12.45 -3.10
CA ASN A 72 -15.73 13.20 -1.87
C ASN A 72 -14.34 13.79 -1.58
N VAL A 73 -13.93 14.72 -2.45
CA VAL A 73 -13.14 15.89 -2.02
C VAL A 73 -14.08 16.84 -1.28
N ASN A 74 -14.31 16.60 0.02
CA ASN A 74 -14.94 17.56 0.94
C ASN A 74 -14.68 17.11 2.38
N ILE A 75 -13.41 17.04 2.78
CA ILE A 75 -13.05 17.05 4.21
C ILE A 75 -11.89 18.02 4.37
N GLU A 76 -12.14 19.30 4.10
CA GLU A 76 -11.32 20.40 4.59
C GLU A 76 -12.02 21.71 4.25
N ASN A 77 -13.05 22.05 5.04
CA ASN A 77 -13.50 23.42 5.32
C ASN A 77 -14.75 23.36 6.20
N GLY A 78 -14.59 23.53 7.51
CA GLY A 78 -15.73 23.68 8.42
C GLY A 78 -15.51 23.16 9.84
N ARG A 79 -14.51 23.66 10.57
CA ARG A 79 -14.56 23.64 12.04
C ARG A 79 -14.86 25.04 12.55
N SER A 80 -16.15 25.35 12.62
CA SER A 80 -16.69 26.32 13.58
C SER A 80 -18.09 25.87 14.00
N ASP A 81 -18.23 25.66 15.31
CA ASP A 81 -19.43 25.67 16.14
C ASP A 81 -20.71 24.98 15.67
N SER A 82 -21.03 23.81 16.25
CA SER A 82 -22.11 23.68 17.25
C SER A 82 -22.72 22.28 17.38
N LYS A 83 -22.93 21.92 18.65
CA LYS A 83 -24.01 21.12 19.25
C LYS A 83 -24.01 19.58 19.13
N VAL A 84 -23.76 19.00 20.30
CA VAL A 84 -24.10 17.66 20.77
C VAL A 84 -25.54 17.31 20.41
N ILE A 85 -25.72 16.22 19.66
CA ILE A 85 -26.97 15.47 19.57
C ILE A 85 -26.61 14.02 19.91
N GLU A 86 -27.05 13.57 21.09
CA GLU A 86 -26.96 12.17 21.50
C GLU A 86 -27.74 11.27 20.52
N LYS A 87 -27.08 10.22 20.03
CA LYS A 87 -27.75 9.12 19.30
C LYS A 87 -27.91 7.89 20.21
N PRO A 88 -28.96 7.08 19.99
CA PRO A 88 -29.38 6.04 20.92
C PRO A 88 -28.44 4.84 20.91
N LYS A 89 -28.35 4.15 22.06
CA LYS A 89 -27.63 2.89 22.25
C LYS A 89 -28.13 1.80 21.28
N GLU A 90 -27.28 1.41 20.34
CA GLU A 90 -27.40 0.19 19.52
C GLU A 90 -26.56 -0.96 20.10
N ASN A 91 -26.80 -2.17 19.61
CA ASN A 91 -26.85 -3.43 20.37
C ASN A 91 -25.51 -4.03 20.84
N SER A 92 -25.60 -4.86 21.89
CA SER A 92 -24.53 -5.55 22.63
C SER A 92 -23.64 -6.54 21.85
N THR A 93 -23.85 -6.72 20.54
CA THR A 93 -22.98 -7.52 19.66
C THR A 93 -21.84 -6.72 19.04
N GLU A 94 -21.95 -5.39 18.92
CA GLU A 94 -20.86 -4.55 18.40
C GLU A 94 -19.68 -4.42 19.36
N ASN A 95 -19.91 -4.50 20.68
CA ASN A 95 -18.86 -4.40 21.69
C ASN A 95 -17.88 -5.60 21.71
N ALA A 96 -18.20 -6.71 21.02
CA ALA A 96 -17.29 -7.85 20.88
C ALA A 96 -16.27 -7.66 19.75
N ILE A 97 -16.59 -6.81 18.76
CA ILE A 97 -15.76 -6.58 17.57
C ILE A 97 -15.10 -5.21 17.77
N GLY A 98 -13.83 -5.19 18.18
CA GLY A 98 -13.10 -3.94 18.39
C GLY A 98 -13.07 -3.05 17.15
N THR A 99 -12.64 -1.80 17.34
CA THR A 99 -12.52 -0.85 16.23
C THR A 99 -11.31 -1.22 15.37
N ASN A 100 -11.54 -1.52 14.09
CA ASN A 100 -10.45 -1.75 13.15
C ASN A 100 -10.13 -0.48 12.38
N ARG A 101 -8.86 -0.12 12.34
CA ARG A 101 -8.34 1.06 11.63
C ARG A 101 -7.27 0.65 10.63
N ALA A 102 -7.12 1.41 9.56
CA ALA A 102 -5.96 1.34 8.68
C ALA A 102 -5.36 2.74 8.51
N LEU A 103 -4.05 2.86 8.73
CA LEU A 103 -3.27 4.05 8.43
C LEU A 103 -2.39 3.73 7.22
N ILE A 104 -2.65 4.40 6.09
CA ILE A 104 -2.11 4.02 4.79
C ILE A 104 -1.29 5.20 4.26
N PHE A 105 -0.01 4.98 4.00
CA PHE A 105 0.92 5.96 3.44
C PHE A 105 1.27 5.56 2.01
N ALA A 106 1.23 6.52 1.09
CA ALA A 106 1.60 6.30 -0.30
C ALA A 106 2.38 7.47 -0.85
N THR A 107 3.60 7.23 -1.34
CA THR A 107 4.45 8.27 -1.93
C THR A 107 4.76 7.91 -3.38
N SER A 108 4.19 8.70 -4.29
CA SER A 108 4.44 8.64 -5.73
C SER A 108 5.33 9.79 -6.20
N ILE A 109 5.23 10.95 -5.55
CA ILE A 109 5.93 12.18 -5.93
C ILE A 109 7.04 12.47 -4.92
N TYR A 110 8.24 12.76 -5.43
CA TYR A 110 9.43 13.00 -4.62
C TYR A 110 10.16 14.25 -5.09
N ASP A 111 10.72 15.01 -4.15
CA ASP A 111 11.45 16.24 -4.45
C ASP A 111 12.85 15.93 -5.03
N SER A 112 13.45 14.79 -4.64
CA SER A 112 14.83 14.42 -5.00
C SER A 112 15.01 13.00 -5.54
N PHE A 113 13.94 12.19 -5.59
CA PHE A 113 13.95 10.83 -6.12
C PHE A 113 13.11 10.73 -7.39
N SER A 114 13.32 9.67 -8.18
CA SER A 114 12.45 9.39 -9.32
C SER A 114 11.05 9.05 -8.83
N GLU A 115 10.04 9.52 -9.55
CA GLU A 115 8.65 9.26 -9.19
C GLU A 115 8.22 7.82 -9.45
N LEU A 116 7.12 7.43 -8.81
CA LEU A 116 6.45 6.14 -8.98
C LEU A 116 5.00 6.37 -9.40
N VAL A 117 4.47 5.47 -10.22
CA VAL A 117 3.12 5.63 -10.79
C VAL A 117 2.08 4.97 -9.89
N ASN A 118 2.40 3.79 -9.36
CA ASN A 118 1.41 2.92 -8.74
C ASN A 118 1.17 3.06 -7.23
N PRO A 119 2.06 3.63 -6.37
CA PRO A 119 1.85 3.62 -4.92
C PRO A 119 0.52 4.21 -4.45
N VAL A 120 0.13 5.36 -5.01
CA VAL A 120 -1.15 6.00 -4.67
C VAL A 120 -2.34 5.17 -5.17
N ILE A 121 -2.21 4.52 -6.34
CA ILE A 121 -3.24 3.63 -6.90
C ILE A 121 -3.40 2.40 -6.00
N ASP A 122 -2.30 1.75 -5.62
CA ASP A 122 -2.26 0.59 -4.74
C ASP A 122 -2.91 0.90 -3.39
N ALA A 123 -2.45 1.97 -2.75
CA ALA A 123 -2.94 2.40 -1.46
C ALA A 123 -4.42 2.80 -1.47
N SER A 124 -4.87 3.51 -2.51
CA SER A 124 -6.28 3.92 -2.64
C SER A 124 -7.21 2.72 -2.85
N THR A 125 -6.85 1.76 -3.70
CA THR A 125 -7.65 0.55 -3.91
C THR A 125 -7.68 -0.34 -2.66
N ILE A 126 -6.56 -0.46 -1.94
CA ILE A 126 -6.53 -1.19 -0.65
C ILE A 126 -7.40 -0.47 0.39
N ALA A 127 -7.33 0.85 0.47
CA ALA A 127 -8.15 1.64 1.38
C ALA A 127 -9.65 1.47 1.10
N GLU A 128 -10.04 1.47 -0.17
CA GLU A 128 -11.43 1.27 -0.60
C GLU A 128 -11.90 -0.16 -0.31
N GLU A 129 -11.08 -1.18 -0.60
CA GLU A 129 -11.39 -2.58 -0.34
C GLU A 129 -11.64 -2.83 1.17
N LEU A 130 -10.73 -2.33 2.02
CA LEU A 130 -10.85 -2.41 3.47
C LEU A 130 -12.06 -1.63 4.00
N GLN A 131 -12.35 -0.45 3.46
CA GLN A 131 -13.50 0.34 3.91
C GLN A 131 -14.83 -0.25 3.44
N THR A 132 -14.89 -0.83 2.23
CA THR A 132 -16.13 -1.29 1.61
C THR A 132 -16.53 -2.67 2.10
N ASN A 133 -15.58 -3.61 2.11
CA ASN A 133 -15.86 -5.03 2.33
C ASN A 133 -15.45 -5.52 3.72
N TYR A 134 -14.67 -4.73 4.46
CA TYR A 134 -14.26 -5.06 5.82
C TYR A 134 -14.75 -4.00 6.82
N PHE A 135 -14.83 -4.37 8.09
CA PHE A 135 -15.15 -3.44 9.19
C PHE A 135 -13.95 -2.55 9.56
N VAL A 136 -13.26 -1.95 8.58
CA VAL A 136 -12.04 -1.16 8.78
C VAL A 136 -12.24 0.30 8.39
N GLN A 137 -11.89 1.22 9.29
CA GLN A 137 -11.83 2.66 9.03
C GLN A 137 -10.46 3.04 8.46
N THR A 138 -10.42 3.59 7.26
CA THR A 138 -9.15 3.88 6.56
C THR A 138 -8.82 5.38 6.56
N GLU A 139 -7.55 5.72 6.81
CA GLU A 139 -6.97 7.06 6.62
C GLU A 139 -5.80 6.94 5.64
N LEU A 140 -5.91 7.59 4.49
CA LEU A 140 -4.90 7.60 3.44
C LEU A 140 -4.13 8.93 3.47
N VAL A 141 -2.80 8.84 3.58
CA VAL A 141 -1.87 9.97 3.59
C VAL A 141 -1.00 9.89 2.34
N VAL A 142 -1.22 10.83 1.42
CA VAL A 142 -0.57 10.82 0.08
C VAL A 142 0.60 11.79 0.03
N ASN A 143 1.72 11.31 -0.54
CA ASN A 143 2.99 12.00 -0.72
C ASN A 143 3.50 12.71 0.56
N PRO A 144 3.46 12.04 1.73
CA PRO A 144 3.87 12.67 2.98
C PRO A 144 5.37 12.99 3.01
N THR A 145 5.70 14.08 3.67
CA THR A 145 7.03 14.36 4.18
C THR A 145 7.36 13.44 5.37
N LEU A 146 8.63 13.37 5.75
CA LEU A 146 9.06 12.63 6.93
C LEU A 146 8.33 13.11 8.20
N ASN A 147 8.19 14.44 8.33
CA ASN A 147 7.52 15.06 9.47
C ASN A 147 6.03 14.71 9.52
N GLU A 148 5.31 14.79 8.40
CA GLU A 148 3.89 14.41 8.32
C GLU A 148 3.68 12.93 8.65
N THR A 149 4.56 12.06 8.15
CA THR A 149 4.53 10.61 8.46
C THR A 149 4.65 10.37 9.97
N ILE A 150 5.67 10.98 10.61
CA ILE A 150 5.90 10.83 12.06
C ILE A 150 4.76 11.44 12.88
N GLN A 151 4.21 12.58 12.45
CA GLN A 151 3.07 13.22 13.10
C GLN A 151 1.85 12.31 13.07
N LYS A 152 1.53 11.70 11.92
CA LYS A 152 0.41 10.78 11.77
C LYS A 152 0.56 9.52 12.62
N ILE A 153 1.75 8.92 12.63
CA ILE A 153 2.04 7.78 13.53
C ILE A 153 1.85 8.20 15.01
N ARG A 154 2.30 9.41 15.39
CA ARG A 154 2.14 9.94 16.75
C ARG A 154 0.69 10.23 17.10
N GLU A 155 -0.13 10.67 16.15
CA GLU A 155 -1.58 10.84 16.36
C GLU A 155 -2.24 9.49 16.67
N TYR A 156 -1.93 8.46 15.90
CA TYR A 156 -2.42 7.10 16.15
C TYR A 156 -1.93 6.56 17.51
N ALA A 157 -0.67 6.82 17.88
CA ALA A 157 -0.13 6.45 19.19
C ALA A 157 -0.85 7.11 20.38
N LYS A 158 -1.62 8.18 20.16
CA LYS A 158 -2.40 8.90 21.19
C LYS A 158 -3.87 8.50 21.22
N LEU A 159 -4.34 7.66 20.30
CA LEU A 159 -5.72 7.17 20.32
C LEU A 159 -5.92 6.23 21.51
N GLU A 160 -7.16 6.17 21.99
CA GLU A 160 -7.60 5.16 22.94
C GLU A 160 -7.94 3.88 22.17
N TYR A 161 -7.40 2.76 22.62
CA TYR A 161 -7.65 1.44 22.04
C TYR A 161 -8.27 0.51 23.07
N THR A 162 -9.20 -0.32 22.62
CA THR A 162 -9.68 -1.48 23.38
C THR A 162 -8.80 -2.70 23.14
N GLN A 163 -9.00 -3.76 23.92
CA GLN A 163 -8.23 -5.00 23.76
C GLN A 163 -8.45 -5.70 22.41
N ASN A 164 -9.58 -5.46 21.77
CA ASN A 164 -9.98 -6.13 20.52
C ASN A 164 -9.71 -5.26 19.28
N ASP A 165 -9.17 -4.05 19.45
CA ASP A 165 -8.93 -3.13 18.35
C ASP A 165 -7.76 -3.60 17.49
N ASN A 166 -7.91 -3.44 16.17
CA ASN A 166 -6.89 -3.82 15.19
C ASN A 166 -6.43 -2.58 14.41
N LEU A 167 -5.14 -2.52 14.10
CA LEU A 167 -4.54 -1.48 13.28
C LEU A 167 -3.71 -2.09 12.15
N VAL A 168 -4.11 -1.81 10.92
CA VAL A 168 -3.27 -2.03 9.74
C VAL A 168 -2.47 -0.76 9.49
N ILE A 169 -1.16 -0.88 9.29
CA ILE A 169 -0.33 0.21 8.79
C ILE A 169 0.25 -0.22 7.46
N PHE A 170 -0.01 0.54 6.40
CA PHE A 170 0.44 0.21 5.06
C PHE A 170 1.36 1.32 4.53
N PHE A 171 2.48 0.93 3.90
CA PHE A 171 3.38 1.84 3.19
C PHE A 171 3.54 1.38 1.75
N ALA A 172 3.34 2.26 0.78
CA ALA A 172 3.74 2.06 -0.62
C ALA A 172 4.63 3.21 -1.10
N GLY A 173 5.72 2.87 -1.79
CA GLY A 173 6.66 3.84 -2.31
C GLY A 173 8.10 3.33 -2.39
N HIS A 174 9.05 4.26 -2.43
CA HIS A 174 10.47 3.93 -2.46
C HIS A 174 10.95 3.43 -1.11
N GLY A 175 11.82 2.44 -1.18
CA GLY A 175 12.64 2.02 -0.07
C GLY A 175 14.11 1.94 -0.48
N ILE A 176 15.01 2.19 0.46
CA ILE A 176 16.46 2.13 0.26
C ILE A 176 17.06 1.21 1.31
N TYR A 177 18.08 0.45 0.92
CA TYR A 177 18.90 -0.31 1.84
C TYR A 177 20.30 0.25 1.89
N ASP A 178 20.76 0.53 3.11
CA ASP A 178 22.14 0.87 3.40
C ASP A 178 22.93 -0.43 3.65
N GLU A 179 23.82 -0.78 2.73
CA GLU A 179 24.67 -1.95 2.85
C GLU A 179 25.77 -1.82 3.92
N VAL A 180 26.12 -0.61 4.34
CA VAL A 180 27.13 -0.36 5.37
C VAL A 180 26.55 -0.66 6.75
N PHE A 181 25.39 -0.08 7.04
CA PHE A 181 24.72 -0.24 8.34
C PHE A 181 23.71 -1.37 8.38
N LYS A 182 23.45 -2.03 7.25
CA LYS A 182 22.45 -3.10 7.11
C LYS A 182 21.06 -2.66 7.58
N GLU A 183 20.69 -1.42 7.23
CA GLU A 183 19.44 -0.77 7.64
C GLU A 183 18.60 -0.43 6.41
N GLY A 184 17.29 -0.66 6.51
CA GLY A 184 16.34 -0.25 5.46
C GLY A 184 15.64 1.05 5.82
N TYR A 185 15.16 1.73 4.80
CA TYR A 185 14.55 3.04 4.93
C TYR A 185 13.33 3.16 4.05
N VAL A 186 12.27 3.77 4.58
CA VAL A 186 11.16 4.30 3.80
C VAL A 186 11.51 5.72 3.37
N ILE A 187 11.32 6.01 2.08
CA ILE A 187 11.61 7.31 1.49
C ILE A 187 10.33 8.16 1.50
N SER A 188 10.43 9.35 2.09
CA SER A 188 9.38 10.36 2.13
C SER A 188 9.53 11.33 0.97
N ARG A 189 8.51 12.15 0.68
CA ARG A 189 8.54 13.11 -0.42
C ARG A 189 9.76 14.05 -0.37
N ASP A 190 10.10 14.52 0.82
CA ASP A 190 11.19 15.48 1.10
C ASP A 190 12.54 14.80 1.42
N SER A 191 12.64 13.48 1.27
CA SER A 191 13.91 12.76 1.42
C SER A 191 14.89 13.16 0.33
N LYS A 192 16.14 13.44 0.71
CA LYS A 192 17.17 13.93 -0.22
C LYS A 192 18.04 12.79 -0.75
N SER A 193 18.14 12.64 -2.07
CA SER A 193 18.90 11.54 -2.68
C SER A 193 20.41 11.62 -2.44
N ASP A 194 20.94 12.81 -2.17
CA ASP A 194 22.34 13.07 -1.82
C ASP A 194 22.63 13.02 -0.30
N ASP A 195 21.64 12.70 0.54
CA ASP A 195 21.82 12.58 1.99
C ASP A 195 22.58 11.31 2.36
N VAL A 196 23.91 11.45 2.44
CA VAL A 196 24.83 10.36 2.84
C VAL A 196 24.54 9.86 4.26
N ALA A 197 24.08 10.73 5.16
CA ALA A 197 23.80 10.38 6.55
C ALA A 197 22.40 9.76 6.75
N LYS A 198 21.56 9.75 5.71
CA LYS A 198 20.20 9.17 5.72
C LYS A 198 19.27 9.76 6.79
N THR A 199 19.53 10.99 7.19
CA THR A 199 18.77 11.71 8.24
C THR A 199 17.39 12.17 7.78
N SER A 200 17.21 12.38 6.49
CA SER A 200 15.94 12.74 5.85
C SER A 200 15.07 11.52 5.51
N TYR A 201 15.51 10.31 5.88
CA TYR A 201 14.81 9.06 5.58
C TYR A 201 14.24 8.46 6.86
N LEU A 202 13.19 7.65 6.76
CA LEU A 202 12.62 6.94 7.90
C LEU A 202 13.21 5.55 8.00
N SER A 203 14.15 5.32 8.93
CA SER A 203 14.73 3.98 9.12
C SER A 203 13.67 2.97 9.61
N HIS A 204 13.80 1.72 9.17
CA HIS A 204 12.95 0.62 9.59
C HIS A 204 13.05 0.37 11.09
N SER A 205 14.23 0.52 11.68
CA SER A 205 14.42 0.48 13.14
C SER A 205 13.61 1.55 13.90
N ASN A 206 13.62 2.80 13.41
CA ASN A 206 12.82 3.88 14.01
C ASN A 206 11.32 3.62 13.82
N LEU A 207 10.91 3.22 12.61
CA LEU A 207 9.53 2.87 12.30
C LEU A 207 9.02 1.73 13.21
N ARG A 208 9.80 0.65 13.34
CA ARG A 208 9.52 -0.49 14.24
C ARG A 208 9.28 -0.02 15.66
N THR A 209 10.14 0.88 16.14
CA THR A 209 10.05 1.41 17.51
C THR A 209 8.81 2.28 17.69
N MET A 210 8.51 3.16 16.73
CA MET A 210 7.32 4.01 16.79
C MET A 210 6.04 3.18 16.77
N ILE A 211 5.94 2.23 15.83
CA ILE A 211 4.75 1.36 15.68
C ILE A 211 4.57 0.46 16.89
N ASN A 212 5.64 -0.14 17.41
CA ASN A 212 5.55 -1.03 18.57
C ASN A 212 4.92 -0.34 19.79
N ASN A 213 5.21 0.94 19.96
CA ASN A 213 4.73 1.77 21.06
C ASN A 213 3.30 2.33 20.86
N ILE A 214 2.64 2.05 19.74
CA ILE A 214 1.20 2.35 19.59
C ILE A 214 0.42 1.42 20.54
N PRO A 215 -0.45 1.94 21.42
CA PRO A 215 -1.15 1.14 22.42
C PRO A 215 -2.32 0.30 21.86
N CYS A 216 -2.25 -0.07 20.58
CA CYS A 216 -3.17 -1.00 19.93
C CYS A 216 -2.69 -2.44 20.15
N ASN A 217 -3.59 -3.35 20.53
CA ASN A 217 -3.23 -4.73 20.81
C ASN A 217 -2.81 -5.50 19.56
N HIS A 218 -3.46 -5.26 18.43
CA HIS A 218 -3.18 -6.01 17.21
C HIS A 218 -2.75 -5.10 16.09
N ILE A 219 -1.49 -5.21 15.66
CA ILE A 219 -0.93 -4.41 14.58
C ILE A 219 -0.37 -5.31 13.48
N LEU A 220 -0.80 -5.04 12.26
CA LEU A 220 -0.22 -5.57 11.03
C LEU A 220 0.46 -4.44 10.26
N LEU A 221 1.78 -4.51 10.10
CA LEU A 221 2.55 -3.61 9.24
C LEU A 221 2.74 -4.25 7.86
N VAL A 222 2.30 -3.58 6.80
CA VAL A 222 2.49 -4.01 5.42
C VAL A 222 3.34 -2.98 4.69
N MET A 223 4.47 -3.39 4.13
CA MET A 223 5.38 -2.49 3.43
C MET A 223 5.57 -2.96 1.99
N ASP A 224 4.88 -2.29 1.07
CA ASP A 224 5.15 -2.37 -0.37
C ASP A 224 6.21 -1.35 -0.77
N VAL A 225 7.39 -1.51 -0.18
CA VAL A 225 8.58 -0.72 -0.45
C VAL A 225 9.75 -1.66 -0.67
N CYS A 226 10.69 -1.26 -1.52
CA CYS A 226 11.92 -2.02 -1.70
C CYS A 226 12.63 -2.22 -0.35
N PHE A 227 13.21 -3.39 -0.11
CA PHE A 227 14.03 -3.71 1.08
C PHE A 227 13.31 -3.79 2.44
N GLY A 228 12.00 -4.03 2.47
CA GLY A 228 11.25 -4.20 3.71
C GLY A 228 11.77 -5.33 4.63
N GLY A 229 12.44 -6.36 4.09
CA GLY A 229 12.97 -7.50 4.84
C GLY A 229 14.11 -7.21 5.83
N THR A 230 14.49 -5.95 6.00
CA THR A 230 15.52 -5.47 6.95
C THR A 230 14.91 -5.04 8.29
N PHE A 231 13.58 -5.09 8.39
CA PHE A 231 12.82 -4.90 9.61
C PHE A 231 13.04 -6.01 10.66
N ASP A 232 13.80 -7.06 10.31
CA ASP A 232 14.04 -8.27 11.10
C ASP A 232 15.47 -8.33 11.70
N PRO A 233 15.63 -8.25 13.03
CA PRO A 233 16.79 -8.80 13.72
C PRO A 233 16.57 -10.30 14.01
N ILE A 234 16.97 -11.15 13.06
CA ILE A 234 17.09 -12.63 13.12
C ILE A 234 16.34 -13.30 14.29
N ILE A 235 15.20 -13.98 14.04
CA ILE A 235 14.86 -15.25 14.71
C ILE A 235 14.08 -16.20 13.77
N ALA A 236 14.52 -17.45 13.75
CA ALA A 236 13.86 -18.61 13.14
C ALA A 236 12.77 -19.19 14.05
N SER A 237 11.68 -19.72 13.48
CA SER A 237 11.19 -21.06 13.86
C SER A 237 10.09 -21.59 12.95
N LYS A 238 10.10 -22.92 12.85
CA LYS A 238 9.12 -23.81 12.20
C LYS A 238 7.81 -23.83 12.98
N SER A 239 6.70 -24.16 12.31
CA SER A 239 5.89 -25.29 12.79
C SER A 239 5.01 -25.90 11.69
N ARG A 240 5.12 -27.23 11.56
CA ARG A 240 4.11 -28.12 11.00
C ARG A 240 3.28 -28.62 12.18
N ALA A 241 1.96 -28.52 12.10
CA ALA A 241 1.04 -29.41 12.79
C ALA A 241 -0.32 -29.33 12.08
N ALA A 242 -0.55 -30.28 11.18
CA ALA A 242 -1.90 -30.64 10.76
C ALA A 242 -2.26 -31.87 11.60
N ASP A 243 -3.26 -31.76 12.48
CA ASP A 243 -4.07 -32.90 12.90
C ASP A 243 -5.42 -32.44 13.50
N MET A 244 -6.46 -33.12 13.01
CA MET A 244 -7.87 -33.26 13.41
C MET A 244 -8.41 -32.49 14.62
N TYR A 245 -9.42 -31.61 14.45
CA TYR A 245 -10.48 -31.38 15.47
C TYR A 245 -11.79 -30.86 14.85
N THR A 246 -12.90 -31.11 15.57
CA THR A 246 -14.27 -30.61 15.37
C THR A 246 -14.31 -29.10 15.11
N GLU A 247 -15.16 -28.65 14.19
CA GLU A 247 -15.34 -27.23 13.84
C GLU A 247 -15.62 -26.40 15.11
N VAL A 248 -14.68 -25.52 15.44
CA VAL A 248 -14.81 -24.51 16.50
C VAL A 248 -15.68 -23.39 15.95
N THR A 249 -16.53 -22.78 16.77
CA THR A 249 -17.34 -21.63 16.31
C THR A 249 -16.44 -20.44 15.94
N ASN A 250 -16.87 -19.62 14.99
CA ASN A 250 -16.14 -18.41 14.57
C ASN A 250 -15.82 -17.49 15.77
N GLU A 251 -16.74 -17.37 16.73
CA GLU A 251 -16.57 -16.56 17.93
C GLU A 251 -15.44 -17.08 18.84
N GLU A 252 -15.41 -18.39 19.10
CA GLU A 252 -14.34 -19.01 19.89
C GLU A 252 -12.98 -18.96 19.18
N PHE A 253 -12.97 -19.05 17.84
CA PHE A 253 -11.76 -18.87 17.04
C PHE A 253 -11.22 -17.44 17.18
N ILE A 254 -12.06 -16.42 17.00
CA ILE A 254 -11.70 -15.01 17.13
C ILE A 254 -11.15 -14.72 18.54
N GLN A 255 -11.85 -15.15 19.59
CA GLN A 255 -11.44 -14.91 20.97
C GLN A 255 -10.09 -15.55 21.31
N ARG A 256 -9.81 -16.76 20.82
CA ARG A 256 -8.53 -17.43 21.03
C ARG A 256 -7.38 -16.67 20.39
N LYS A 257 -7.60 -16.10 19.21
CA LYS A 257 -6.59 -15.37 18.44
C LYS A 257 -6.37 -13.93 18.92
N GLN A 258 -7.44 -13.23 19.33
CA GLN A 258 -7.37 -11.86 19.87
C GLN A 258 -6.88 -11.78 21.32
N LYS A 259 -6.71 -12.90 22.01
CA LYS A 259 -6.18 -12.92 23.38
C LYS A 259 -4.74 -12.38 23.47
N TYR A 260 -3.95 -12.59 22.44
CA TYR A 260 -2.51 -12.32 22.44
C TYR A 260 -2.21 -11.06 21.64
N LYS A 261 -1.32 -10.22 22.16
CA LYS A 261 -0.82 -9.03 21.50
C LYS A 261 -0.16 -9.41 20.17
N THR A 262 -0.62 -8.79 19.09
CA THR A 262 -0.17 -9.08 17.73
C THR A 262 0.71 -7.95 17.21
N ARG A 263 1.90 -8.31 16.72
CA ARG A 263 2.84 -7.44 16.02
C ARG A 263 3.42 -8.22 14.84
N LEU A 264 2.70 -8.21 13.73
CA LEU A 264 3.09 -8.91 12.52
C LEU A 264 3.48 -7.92 11.43
N TYR A 265 4.45 -8.31 10.61
CA TYR A 265 4.84 -7.52 9.46
C TYR A 265 4.78 -8.36 8.18
N LEU A 266 4.59 -7.67 7.06
CA LEU A 266 4.65 -8.20 5.72
C LEU A 266 5.32 -7.20 4.78
N THR A 267 6.16 -7.68 3.88
CA THR A 267 6.93 -6.81 2.97
C THR A 267 7.03 -7.41 1.58
N SER A 268 7.03 -6.57 0.55
CA SER A 268 7.04 -6.99 -0.85
C SER A 268 8.36 -7.62 -1.32
N GLY A 269 9.45 -7.48 -0.56
CA GLY A 269 10.72 -8.12 -0.86
C GLY A 269 11.70 -8.10 0.30
N GLY A 270 12.71 -8.99 0.21
CA GLY A 270 13.80 -9.09 1.20
C GLY A 270 14.82 -7.95 1.10
N LYS A 271 15.89 -8.17 0.34
CA LYS A 271 16.96 -7.19 0.08
C LYS A 271 17.04 -6.80 -1.40
N GLU A 272 15.98 -7.06 -2.14
CA GLU A 272 15.96 -6.91 -3.59
C GLU A 272 15.06 -5.74 -3.98
N TYR A 273 15.36 -5.16 -5.15
CA TYR A 273 14.51 -4.14 -5.75
C TYR A 273 13.17 -4.76 -6.13
N VAL A 274 12.08 -4.10 -5.74
CA VAL A 274 10.71 -4.50 -6.04
C VAL A 274 10.20 -3.60 -7.19
N PRO A 275 9.78 -4.17 -8.33
CA PRO A 275 9.25 -3.36 -9.42
C PRO A 275 7.93 -2.67 -9.05
N ASP A 276 7.78 -1.40 -9.44
CA ASP A 276 6.52 -0.64 -9.31
C ASP A 276 5.34 -1.31 -10.03
N GLY A 277 5.63 -2.14 -11.04
CA GLY A 277 4.64 -2.78 -11.90
C GLY A 277 4.49 -2.05 -13.23
N ARG A 278 3.43 -2.38 -13.98
CA ARG A 278 3.11 -1.66 -15.22
C ARG A 278 2.39 -0.36 -14.82
N PRO A 279 2.71 0.80 -15.43
CA PRO A 279 1.99 2.05 -15.16
C PRO A 279 0.47 1.86 -15.27
N GLY A 280 -0.27 2.32 -14.25
CA GLY A 280 -1.73 2.18 -14.19
C GLY A 280 -2.24 0.79 -13.77
N HIS A 281 -1.34 -0.15 -13.51
CA HIS A 281 -1.65 -1.48 -12.99
C HIS A 281 -0.92 -1.70 -11.66
N HIS A 282 -1.63 -2.25 -10.68
CA HIS A 282 -1.09 -2.51 -9.34
C HIS A 282 0.30 -3.15 -9.33
N SER A 283 1.11 -2.80 -8.33
CA SER A 283 2.38 -3.49 -8.10
C SER A 283 2.15 -5.01 -7.98
N PRO A 284 3.15 -5.85 -8.30
CA PRO A 284 3.01 -7.30 -8.18
C PRO A 284 2.57 -7.75 -6.78
N PHE A 285 3.07 -7.06 -5.76
CA PHE A 285 2.74 -7.32 -4.36
C PHE A 285 1.34 -6.81 -4.01
N ALA A 286 1.04 -5.53 -4.27
CA ALA A 286 -0.26 -4.94 -4.00
C ALA A 286 -1.39 -5.70 -4.69
N ARG A 287 -1.16 -6.18 -5.92
CA ARG A 287 -2.11 -7.03 -6.65
C ARG A 287 -2.40 -8.33 -5.90
N LYS A 288 -1.39 -9.06 -5.42
CA LYS A 288 -1.62 -10.30 -4.65
C LYS A 288 -2.21 -10.05 -3.28
N PHE A 289 -1.83 -8.96 -2.63
CA PHE A 289 -2.45 -8.54 -1.39
C PHE A 289 -3.96 -8.24 -1.60
N LEU A 290 -4.32 -7.51 -2.65
CA LEU A 290 -5.71 -7.28 -3.04
C LEU A 290 -6.45 -8.57 -3.42
N GLU A 291 -5.81 -9.50 -4.13
CA GLU A 291 -6.39 -10.82 -4.42
C GLU A 291 -6.70 -11.58 -3.11
N SER A 292 -5.86 -11.46 -2.08
CA SER A 292 -6.12 -12.07 -0.76
C SER A 292 -7.30 -11.42 -0.03
N LEU A 293 -7.41 -10.08 -0.07
CA LEU A 293 -8.56 -9.35 0.48
C LEU A 293 -9.85 -9.73 -0.25
N ARG A 294 -9.80 -9.88 -1.57
CA ARG A 294 -10.97 -10.25 -2.39
C ARG A 294 -11.35 -11.72 -2.32
N ASN A 295 -10.61 -12.53 -1.55
CA ASN A 295 -11.05 -13.85 -1.15
C ASN A 295 -12.10 -13.79 -0.02
N TYR A 296 -12.20 -12.65 0.67
CA TYR A 296 -13.21 -12.39 1.69
C TYR A 296 -13.26 -13.43 2.83
N GLY A 297 -12.12 -14.03 3.18
CA GLY A 297 -12.04 -15.07 4.22
C GLY A 297 -12.84 -16.33 3.88
N GLY A 298 -13.06 -16.62 2.60
CA GLY A 298 -13.76 -17.82 2.17
C GLY A 298 -15.16 -18.00 2.80
N ASN A 299 -15.38 -19.15 3.44
CA ASN A 299 -16.69 -19.53 3.96
C ASN A 299 -16.98 -18.95 5.35
N ASP A 300 -15.95 -18.69 6.17
CA ASP A 300 -16.12 -18.22 7.56
C ASP A 300 -16.13 -16.69 7.68
N ARG A 301 -15.82 -15.99 6.58
CA ARG A 301 -15.78 -14.51 6.47
C ARG A 301 -14.71 -13.87 7.34
N ILE A 302 -13.71 -14.64 7.76
CA ILE A 302 -12.59 -14.20 8.58
C ILE A 302 -11.32 -14.37 7.75
N LEU A 303 -10.72 -13.25 7.34
CA LEU A 303 -9.43 -13.31 6.67
C LEU A 303 -8.30 -13.31 7.70
N THR A 304 -7.49 -14.37 7.68
CA THR A 304 -6.35 -14.59 8.57
C THR A 304 -5.02 -14.20 7.92
N MET A 305 -3.98 -13.98 8.74
CA MET A 305 -2.63 -13.74 8.22
C MET A 305 -2.12 -14.91 7.35
N ASN A 306 -2.44 -16.15 7.72
CA ASN A 306 -2.02 -17.33 6.96
C ASN A 306 -2.64 -17.37 5.57
N GLU A 307 -3.91 -17.01 5.42
CA GLU A 307 -4.55 -16.92 4.10
C GLU A 307 -3.90 -15.81 3.27
N ILE A 308 -3.64 -14.64 3.85
CA ILE A 308 -2.91 -13.55 3.17
C ILE A 308 -1.55 -14.06 2.67
N ILE A 309 -0.80 -14.78 3.51
CA ILE A 309 0.52 -15.35 3.16
C ILE A 309 0.43 -16.31 1.96
N GLN A 310 -0.61 -17.13 1.86
CA GLN A 310 -0.77 -18.09 0.75
C GLN A 310 -0.92 -17.42 -0.63
N TYR A 311 -1.47 -16.20 -0.69
CA TYR A 311 -1.58 -15.45 -1.95
C TYR A 311 -0.26 -14.81 -2.36
N ILE A 312 0.46 -14.25 -1.40
CA ILE A 312 1.64 -13.42 -1.64
C ILE A 312 2.94 -14.23 -1.74
N GLU A 313 3.05 -15.41 -1.14
CA GLU A 313 4.27 -16.25 -1.19
C GLU A 313 4.69 -16.65 -2.62
N ARG A 314 3.77 -16.50 -3.58
CA ARG A 314 3.94 -16.80 -5.00
C ARG A 314 4.38 -15.61 -5.85
N VAL A 315 4.71 -14.47 -5.23
CA VAL A 315 5.18 -13.25 -5.91
C VAL A 315 6.70 -13.25 -5.97
N GLU A 316 7.25 -12.72 -7.07
CA GLU A 316 8.66 -12.34 -7.18
C GLU A 316 8.78 -10.81 -7.21
N PRO A 317 9.75 -10.21 -6.47
CA PRO A 317 10.67 -10.87 -5.53
C PRO A 317 9.95 -11.47 -4.31
N GLN A 318 10.58 -12.45 -3.64
CA GLN A 318 9.94 -13.22 -2.57
C GLN A 318 9.59 -12.30 -1.37
N PRO A 319 8.31 -12.19 -0.98
CA PRO A 319 7.90 -11.42 0.17
C PRO A 319 8.50 -11.95 1.47
N ARG A 320 8.68 -11.06 2.46
CA ARG A 320 9.06 -11.43 3.83
C ARG A 320 7.94 -11.11 4.79
N PHE A 321 7.70 -12.02 5.72
CA PHE A 321 6.74 -11.86 6.80
C PHE A 321 7.36 -12.35 8.10
N GLY A 322 6.86 -11.86 9.22
CA GLY A 322 7.32 -12.29 10.53
C GLY A 322 6.71 -11.47 11.65
N GLU A 323 7.33 -11.58 12.81
CA GLU A 323 6.92 -10.91 14.04
C GLU A 323 7.87 -9.76 14.34
N PHE A 324 7.41 -8.77 15.10
CA PHE A 324 8.28 -7.70 15.60
C PHE A 324 7.88 -7.25 17.00
N GLY A 325 8.72 -6.40 17.59
CA GLY A 325 8.40 -5.70 18.83
C GLY A 325 8.12 -6.65 19.98
N ASP A 326 6.98 -6.45 20.64
CA ASP A 326 6.48 -7.23 21.76
C ASP A 326 5.37 -8.21 21.38
N ASN A 327 5.46 -8.82 20.19
CA ASN A 327 4.55 -9.88 19.77
C ASN A 327 4.45 -11.01 20.82
N GLU A 328 3.25 -11.47 21.11
CA GLU A 328 3.03 -12.63 21.96
C GLU A 328 2.93 -13.92 21.12
N PRO A 329 3.64 -15.01 21.48
CA PRO A 329 3.58 -16.26 20.73
C PRO A 329 2.16 -16.82 20.59
N GLY A 330 1.79 -17.23 19.38
CA GLY A 330 0.45 -17.74 19.07
C GLY A 330 -0.60 -16.67 18.76
N SER A 331 -0.19 -15.39 18.72
CA SER A 331 -0.98 -14.30 18.16
C SER A 331 -1.26 -14.50 16.67
N ASP A 332 -2.28 -13.80 16.19
CA ASP A 332 -2.63 -13.76 14.77
C ASP A 332 -3.29 -12.41 14.47
N PHE A 333 -3.41 -12.07 13.20
CA PHE A 333 -4.12 -10.88 12.76
C PHE A 333 -5.33 -11.28 11.93
N LEU A 334 -6.49 -10.74 12.28
CA LEU A 334 -7.77 -11.10 11.68
C LEU A 334 -8.45 -9.87 11.09
N LEU A 335 -9.01 -10.03 9.90
CA LEU A 335 -9.89 -9.06 9.26
C LEU A 335 -11.27 -9.66 9.07
N LEU A 336 -12.29 -9.00 9.61
CA LEU A 336 -13.68 -9.44 9.52
C LEU A 336 -14.37 -8.78 8.33
N VAL A 337 -14.99 -9.60 7.48
CA VAL A 337 -15.77 -9.16 6.31
C VAL A 337 -17.18 -8.75 6.73
N LYS A 338 -17.71 -7.69 6.12
CA LYS A 338 -19.04 -7.11 6.36
C LYS A 338 -20.19 -7.98 5.88
#